data_AF-A0A545T9K3-F1
#
_entry.id   AF-A0A545T9K3-F1
#
_cell.length_a   1.000
_cell.length_b   1.000
_cell.length_c   1.000
_cell.angle_alpha   90.00
_cell.angle_beta   90.00
_cell.angle_gamma   90.00
#
_symmetry.space_group_name_H-M   'P 1'
#
loop_
_entity.id
_entity.type
_entity.pdbx_description
1 polymer ?
#
loop_
_entity_poly.entity_id
_entity_poly.type
_entity_poly.pdbx_seq_one_letter_code
_entity_poly.pdbx_strand_id
1 'polypeptide(L)'
;MKILTMKLLSLKIVFISVFFSTSCLASQDTVYFWNNVSFETDQGKVYLRVDQKTGALSEMRVFIDDKEVSVDNKYFLGLSSIQLNTVKYSGGCSFRPVKCYKYLSFEYRVDVDFEVYPDWYEDPQVTFIFSEGQFVERRQRIKKSPKLWELISTDLKGVVHVGKEEIVRSY
;
A
#
# COMPACT_ATOMS: atom_id res chain seq x y z
N MET A 1 71.82 6.13 -28.24
CA MET A 1 71.14 6.12 -26.93
C MET A 1 69.75 6.79 -26.98
N LYS A 2 68.86 6.39 -27.93
CA LYS A 2 67.53 7.00 -28.13
C LYS A 2 66.36 6.01 -28.20
N ILE A 3 66.64 4.70 -28.23
CA ILE A 3 65.62 3.65 -28.45
C ILE A 3 65.01 3.16 -27.12
N LEU A 4 65.75 3.27 -26.01
CA LEU A 4 65.29 2.79 -24.70
C LEU A 4 64.23 3.71 -24.07
N THR A 5 64.27 5.01 -24.36
CA THR A 5 63.33 6.01 -23.84
C THR A 5 61.95 5.97 -24.51
N MET A 6 61.86 5.55 -25.78
CA MET A 6 60.58 5.42 -26.49
C MET A 6 59.73 4.22 -26.01
N LYS A 7 60.37 3.12 -25.58
CA LYS A 7 59.65 1.93 -25.08
C LYS A 7 59.03 2.12 -23.68
N LEU A 8 59.60 2.99 -22.84
CA LEU A 8 59.00 3.34 -21.54
C LEU A 8 57.82 4.30 -21.66
N LEU A 9 57.81 5.16 -22.69
CA LEU A 9 56.74 6.15 -22.88
C LEU A 9 55.45 5.49 -23.38
N SER A 10 55.55 4.51 -24.30
CA SER A 10 54.41 3.75 -24.80
C SER A 10 53.79 2.83 -23.74
N LEU A 11 54.60 2.25 -22.83
CA LEU A 11 54.09 1.40 -21.75
C LEU A 11 53.21 2.19 -20.75
N LYS A 12 53.55 3.46 -20.48
CA LYS A 12 52.78 4.34 -19.60
C LYS A 12 51.41 4.71 -20.19
N ILE A 13 51.33 4.90 -21.50
CA ILE A 13 50.08 5.26 -22.20
C ILE A 13 49.11 4.06 -22.23
N VAL A 14 49.64 2.84 -22.40
CA VAL A 14 48.83 1.61 -22.31
C VAL A 14 48.31 1.41 -20.88
N PHE A 15 49.12 1.67 -19.85
CA PHE A 15 48.65 1.57 -18.46
C PHE A 15 47.56 2.59 -18.12
N ILE A 16 47.70 3.84 -18.58
CA ILE A 16 46.70 4.90 -18.33
C ILE A 16 45.37 4.57 -19.04
N SER A 17 45.40 4.07 -20.28
CA SER A 17 44.19 3.71 -21.02
C SER A 17 43.45 2.51 -20.42
N VAL A 18 44.16 1.51 -19.87
CA VAL A 18 43.54 0.38 -19.16
C VAL A 18 42.89 0.83 -17.83
N PHE A 19 43.52 1.72 -17.07
CA PHE A 19 42.96 2.22 -15.80
C PHE A 19 41.71 3.10 -15.97
N PHE A 20 41.59 3.86 -17.07
CA PHE A 20 40.37 4.63 -17.34
C PHE A 20 39.22 3.77 -17.87
N SER A 21 39.51 2.60 -18.47
CA SER A 21 38.48 1.71 -19.03
C SER A 21 37.72 0.88 -17.99
N THR A 22 38.25 0.73 -16.77
CA THR A 22 37.66 -0.09 -15.69
C THR A 22 36.89 0.72 -14.65
N SER A 23 36.79 2.04 -14.81
CA SER A 23 36.20 2.94 -13.80
C SER A 23 34.75 3.37 -14.11
N CYS A 24 34.09 2.79 -15.12
CA CYS A 24 32.64 2.90 -15.27
C CYS A 24 31.94 1.93 -14.31
N LEU A 25 32.01 2.22 -13.01
CA LEU A 25 31.08 1.64 -12.06
C LEU A 25 29.72 2.28 -12.33
N ALA A 26 28.86 1.57 -13.08
CA ALA A 26 27.46 1.96 -13.19
C ALA A 26 26.89 2.05 -11.76
N SER A 27 26.25 3.18 -11.45
CA SER A 27 25.53 3.34 -10.19
C SER A 27 24.58 2.16 -10.01
N GLN A 28 24.58 1.52 -8.83
CA GLN A 28 23.55 0.53 -8.52
C GLN A 28 22.18 1.19 -8.65
N ASP A 29 21.26 0.49 -9.33
CA ASP A 29 19.86 0.90 -9.40
C ASP A 29 19.30 0.96 -7.98
N THR A 30 19.01 2.16 -7.50
CA THR A 30 18.33 2.34 -6.21
C THR A 30 16.84 2.16 -6.45
N VAL A 31 16.28 1.06 -5.97
CA VAL A 31 14.83 0.81 -6.05
C VAL A 31 14.14 1.64 -4.97
N TYR A 32 13.31 2.59 -5.37
CA TYR A 32 12.49 3.39 -4.46
C TYR A 32 11.10 2.77 -4.33
N PHE A 33 10.74 2.39 -3.11
CA PHE A 33 9.39 1.93 -2.78
C PHE A 33 8.55 3.08 -2.24
N TRP A 34 7.29 3.14 -2.66
CA TRP A 34 6.32 4.06 -2.08
C TRP A 34 5.98 3.57 -0.68
N ASN A 35 6.27 4.38 0.33
CA ASN A 35 6.11 3.98 1.74
C ASN A 35 5.06 4.81 2.48
N ASN A 36 4.48 5.81 1.80
CA ASN A 36 3.41 6.62 2.33
C ASN A 36 2.56 7.18 1.19
N VAL A 37 1.33 7.56 1.53
CA VAL A 37 0.47 8.39 0.68
C VAL A 37 -0.15 9.47 1.55
N SER A 38 -0.22 10.70 1.02
CA SER A 38 -0.85 11.84 1.67
C SER A 38 -1.66 12.61 0.64
N PHE A 39 -2.92 12.87 0.94
CA PHE A 39 -3.77 13.67 0.06
C PHE A 39 -4.89 14.37 0.83
N GLU A 40 -5.44 15.41 0.20
CA GLU A 40 -6.51 16.25 0.74
C GLU A 40 -7.68 16.26 -0.25
N THR A 41 -8.89 16.23 0.31
CA THR A 41 -10.16 16.27 -0.41
C THR A 41 -11.08 17.27 0.28
N ASP A 42 -12.21 17.57 -0.34
CA ASP A 42 -13.33 18.29 0.28
C ASP A 42 -13.89 17.56 1.53
N GLN A 43 -13.69 16.25 1.62
CA GLN A 43 -14.12 15.44 2.76
C GLN A 43 -13.10 15.43 3.92
N GLY A 44 -11.87 15.90 3.71
CA GLY A 44 -10.79 15.87 4.70
C GLY A 44 -9.43 15.42 4.15
N LYS A 45 -8.48 15.18 5.07
CA LYS A 45 -7.08 14.80 4.74
C LYS A 45 -6.79 13.38 5.20
N VAL A 46 -5.99 12.66 4.43
CA VAL A 46 -5.56 11.30 4.74
C VAL A 46 -4.04 11.22 4.63
N TYR A 47 -3.42 10.61 5.62
CA TYR A 47 -2.03 10.19 5.62
C TYR A 47 -1.94 8.71 6.01
N LEU A 48 -1.30 7.90 5.17
CA LEU A 48 -0.98 6.52 5.47
C LEU A 48 0.52 6.31 5.30
N ARG A 49 1.10 5.49 6.18
CA ARG A 49 2.48 5.06 6.11
C ARG A 49 2.57 3.57 6.35
N VAL A 50 3.39 2.89 5.56
CA VAL A 50 3.69 1.47 5.71
C VAL A 50 5.10 1.26 6.26
N ASP A 51 5.28 0.16 6.98
CA ASP A 51 6.60 -0.33 7.35
C ASP A 51 7.30 -0.89 6.10
N GLN A 52 8.54 -0.46 5.85
CA GLN A 52 9.27 -0.78 4.63
C GLN A 52 9.64 -2.27 4.50
N LYS A 53 9.75 -2.98 5.64
CA LYS A 53 10.17 -4.38 5.64
C LYS A 53 9.00 -5.32 5.42
N THR A 54 7.86 -4.98 5.99
CA THR A 54 6.67 -5.85 6.02
C THR A 54 5.56 -5.39 5.06
N GLY A 55 5.61 -4.15 4.59
CA GLY A 55 4.54 -3.53 3.80
C GLY A 55 3.24 -3.32 4.60
N ALA A 56 3.25 -3.60 5.91
CA ALA A 56 2.09 -3.46 6.78
C ALA A 56 1.84 -1.99 7.15
N LEU A 57 0.59 -1.63 7.45
CA LEU A 57 0.27 -0.27 7.90
C LEU A 57 0.96 0.02 9.23
N SER A 58 1.86 1.00 9.24
CA SER A 58 2.52 1.45 10.46
C SER A 58 1.79 2.63 11.10
N GLU A 59 1.16 3.48 10.28
CA GLU A 59 0.53 4.71 10.75
C GLU A 59 -0.61 5.13 9.82
N MET A 60 -1.70 5.60 10.41
CA MET A 60 -2.82 6.21 9.70
C MET A 60 -3.30 7.44 10.47
N ARG A 61 -3.37 8.57 9.77
CA ARG A 61 -3.97 9.80 10.28
C ARG A 61 -5.05 10.25 9.30
N VAL A 62 -6.26 10.44 9.80
CA VAL A 62 -7.40 10.92 9.02
C VAL A 62 -7.90 12.19 9.67
N PHE A 63 -8.02 13.27 8.92
CA PHE A 63 -8.53 14.54 9.41
C PHE A 63 -9.93 14.76 8.87
N ILE A 64 -10.89 14.88 9.77
CA ILE A 64 -12.30 15.12 9.49
C ILE A 64 -12.67 16.44 10.14
N ASP A 65 -13.06 17.42 9.32
CA ASP A 65 -13.47 18.75 9.78
C ASP A 65 -12.39 19.40 10.67
N ASP A 66 -11.15 19.36 10.16
CA ASP A 66 -9.90 19.81 10.82
C ASP A 66 -9.53 19.10 12.14
N LYS A 67 -10.24 18.02 12.49
CA LYS A 67 -9.91 17.20 13.65
C LYS A 67 -9.23 15.91 13.22
N GLU A 68 -8.09 15.63 13.82
CA GLU A 68 -7.44 14.34 13.66
C GLU A 68 -8.26 13.25 14.35
N VAL A 69 -8.58 12.21 13.58
CA VAL A 69 -9.25 11.01 14.04
C VAL A 69 -8.22 9.90 14.10
N SER A 70 -7.94 9.45 15.32
CA SER A 70 -7.02 8.36 15.57
C SER A 70 -7.69 7.00 15.40
N VAL A 71 -6.97 6.07 14.80
CA VAL A 71 -7.36 4.66 14.72
C VAL A 71 -6.27 3.84 15.37
N ASP A 72 -6.67 2.99 16.31
CA ASP A 72 -5.74 2.15 17.07
C ASP A 72 -5.07 1.11 16.16
N ASN A 73 -3.78 0.87 16.38
CA ASN A 73 -2.97 -0.09 15.63
C ASN A 73 -3.54 -1.51 15.63
N LYS A 74 -4.34 -1.89 16.64
CA LYS A 74 -5.03 -3.20 16.65
C LYS A 74 -5.92 -3.42 15.42
N TYR A 75 -6.43 -2.34 14.81
CA TYR A 75 -7.23 -2.40 13.59
C TYR A 75 -6.39 -2.56 12.31
N PHE A 76 -5.06 -2.51 12.40
CA PHE A 76 -4.16 -2.72 11.27
C PHE A 76 -3.69 -4.17 11.17
N LEU A 77 -3.93 -4.97 12.21
CA LEU A 77 -3.54 -6.37 12.26
C LEU A 77 -4.18 -7.16 11.10
N GLY A 78 -3.34 -7.94 10.42
CA GLY A 78 -3.72 -8.76 9.26
C GLY A 78 -3.71 -8.02 7.92
N LEU A 79 -3.32 -6.74 7.89
CA LEU A 79 -3.16 -5.96 6.65
C LEU A 79 -1.67 -5.92 6.26
N SER A 80 -1.21 -6.94 5.53
CA SER A 80 0.13 -7.01 4.93
C SER A 80 0.16 -6.38 3.55
N SER A 81 1.32 -5.86 3.13
CA SER A 81 1.56 -5.44 1.73
C SER A 81 0.46 -4.55 1.15
N ILE A 82 0.20 -3.41 1.81
CA ILE A 82 -0.84 -2.47 1.40
C ILE A 82 -0.51 -1.82 0.06
N GLN A 83 -1.50 -1.74 -0.82
CA GLN A 83 -1.38 -1.13 -2.14
C GLN A 83 -1.73 0.37 -2.05
N LEU A 84 -0.74 1.20 -1.74
CA LEU A 84 -0.93 2.64 -1.51
C LEU A 84 -1.55 3.39 -2.70
N ASN A 85 -1.39 2.90 -3.92
CA ASN A 85 -2.00 3.45 -5.14
C ASN A 85 -3.52 3.18 -5.24
N THR A 86 -4.08 2.31 -4.41
CA THR A 86 -5.51 1.96 -4.41
C THR A 86 -6.30 2.73 -3.33
N VAL A 87 -5.62 3.59 -2.58
CA VAL A 87 -6.21 4.33 -1.47
C VAL A 87 -7.25 5.31 -1.99
N LYS A 88 -8.46 5.20 -1.46
CA LYS A 88 -9.61 6.04 -1.77
C LYS A 88 -10.22 6.58 -0.50
N TYR A 89 -10.57 7.86 -0.51
CA TYR A 89 -11.31 8.50 0.55
C TYR A 89 -12.60 9.09 -0.02
N SER A 90 -13.72 8.73 0.57
CA SER A 90 -15.05 9.13 0.09
C SER A 90 -15.95 9.47 1.28
N GLY A 91 -17.01 10.22 1.02
CA GLY A 91 -17.97 10.61 2.04
C GLY A 91 -19.38 10.73 1.47
N GLY A 92 -20.37 10.55 2.32
CA GLY A 92 -21.78 10.69 1.96
C GLY A 92 -22.68 10.75 3.18
N CYS A 93 -23.84 11.39 3.02
CA CYS A 93 -24.85 11.49 4.07
C CYS A 93 -26.13 10.76 3.65
N SER A 94 -26.66 9.94 4.56
CA SER A 94 -28.05 9.48 4.48
C SER A 94 -28.96 10.61 4.96
N PHE A 95 -30.15 10.76 4.35
CA PHE A 95 -31.10 11.81 4.71
C PHE A 95 -32.13 11.40 5.78
N ARG A 96 -32.22 10.12 6.18
CA ARG A 96 -33.21 9.64 7.16
C ARG A 96 -32.74 8.43 8.00
N PRO A 97 -32.32 8.60 9.27
CA PRO A 97 -31.91 9.87 9.91
C PRO A 97 -30.69 10.49 9.21
N VAL A 98 -30.47 11.80 9.40
CA VAL A 98 -29.26 12.47 8.86
C VAL A 98 -28.03 11.88 9.54
N LYS A 99 -27.29 11.05 8.83
CA LYS A 99 -26.03 10.46 9.28
C LYS A 99 -25.03 10.53 8.15
N CYS A 100 -23.90 11.18 8.43
CA CYS A 100 -22.82 11.34 7.49
C CYS A 100 -21.70 10.36 7.83
N TYR A 101 -21.26 9.64 6.81
CA TYR A 101 -20.20 8.67 6.90
C TYR A 101 -19.07 9.06 5.97
N LYS A 102 -17.84 8.81 6.41
CA LYS A 102 -16.64 8.91 5.59
C LYS A 102 -15.98 7.53 5.56
N TYR A 103 -15.41 7.18 4.42
CA TYR A 103 -14.87 5.87 4.13
C TYR A 103 -13.47 6.00 3.57
N LEU A 104 -12.51 5.35 4.21
CA LEU A 104 -11.15 5.19 3.70
C LEU A 104 -10.93 3.73 3.33
N SER A 105 -10.69 3.45 2.06
CA SER A 105 -10.53 2.08 1.56
C SER A 105 -9.26 1.90 0.75
N PHE A 106 -8.68 0.71 0.81
CA PHE A 106 -7.54 0.31 -0.01
C PHE A 106 -7.45 -1.22 -0.11
N GLU A 107 -6.73 -1.69 -1.10
CA GLU A 107 -6.41 -3.10 -1.30
C GLU A 107 -5.11 -3.46 -0.60
N TYR A 108 -4.98 -4.73 -0.23
CA TYR A 108 -3.80 -5.27 0.40
C TYR A 108 -3.59 -6.71 -0.07
N ARG A 109 -2.34 -7.17 -0.09
CA ARG A 109 -2.02 -8.53 -0.54
C ARG A 109 -2.03 -9.49 0.62
N VAL A 110 -2.62 -10.66 0.38
CA VAL A 110 -2.50 -11.82 1.25
C VAL A 110 -1.62 -12.82 0.52
N ASP A 111 -0.63 -13.36 1.22
CA ASP A 111 0.18 -14.46 0.70
C ASP A 111 -0.72 -15.68 0.54
N VAL A 112 -1.18 -15.89 -0.69
CA VAL A 112 -1.98 -17.04 -1.10
C VAL A 112 -1.08 -17.96 -1.92
N ASP A 113 -1.05 -19.22 -1.53
CA ASP A 113 -0.26 -20.25 -2.21
C ASP A 113 -1.07 -20.80 -3.40
N PHE A 114 -1.09 -20.04 -4.49
CA PHE A 114 -1.62 -20.48 -5.77
C PHE A 114 -0.47 -20.78 -6.73
N GLU A 115 -0.45 -21.99 -7.31
CA GLU A 115 0.46 -22.29 -8.41
C GLU A 115 0.21 -21.37 -9.63
N VAL A 116 -1.07 -21.07 -9.89
CA VAL A 116 -1.54 -20.12 -10.90
C VAL A 116 -2.71 -19.34 -10.30
N TYR A 117 -2.65 -18.01 -10.37
CA TYR A 117 -3.75 -17.16 -9.90
C TYR A 117 -5.00 -17.40 -10.75
N PRO A 118 -6.13 -17.77 -10.13
CA PRO A 118 -7.35 -17.99 -10.87
C PRO A 118 -7.97 -16.65 -11.34
N ASP A 119 -8.67 -16.65 -12.47
CA ASP A 119 -9.28 -15.44 -13.07
C ASP A 119 -10.26 -14.71 -12.15
N TRP A 120 -10.83 -15.43 -11.19
CA TRP A 120 -11.74 -14.85 -10.23
C TRP A 120 -11.03 -14.19 -9.05
N TYR A 121 -9.73 -14.40 -8.85
CA TYR A 121 -8.99 -13.82 -7.73
C TYR A 121 -8.97 -12.30 -7.82
N GLU A 122 -9.27 -11.67 -6.69
CA GLU A 122 -9.17 -10.23 -6.51
C GLU A 122 -8.46 -9.99 -5.17
N ASP A 123 -7.56 -9.01 -5.14
CA ASP A 123 -6.88 -8.64 -3.91
C ASP A 123 -7.92 -8.21 -2.84
N PRO A 124 -7.75 -8.65 -1.58
CA PRO A 124 -8.60 -8.21 -0.49
C PRO A 124 -8.67 -6.69 -0.35
N GLN A 125 -9.86 -6.20 -0.06
CA GLN A 125 -10.10 -4.78 0.22
C GLN A 125 -10.42 -4.58 1.69
N VAL A 126 -9.82 -3.57 2.31
CA VAL A 126 -10.21 -3.07 3.64
C VAL A 126 -10.86 -1.70 3.52
N THR A 127 -11.83 -1.42 4.37
CA THR A 127 -12.51 -0.13 4.49
C THR A 127 -12.61 0.25 5.96
N PHE A 128 -12.11 1.43 6.31
CA PHE A 128 -12.31 2.07 7.60
C PHE A 128 -13.46 3.06 7.49
N ILE A 129 -14.41 2.97 8.42
CA ILE A 129 -15.63 3.78 8.41
C ILE A 129 -15.56 4.76 9.57
N PHE A 130 -15.87 6.01 9.24
CA PHE A 130 -15.90 7.12 10.17
C PHE A 130 -17.27 7.77 10.17
N SER A 131 -17.72 8.23 11.34
CA SER A 131 -18.97 8.95 11.53
C SER A 131 -18.76 9.99 12.62
N GLU A 132 -19.31 11.18 12.45
CA GLU A 132 -19.29 12.23 13.49
C GLU A 132 -17.86 12.54 14.02
N GLY A 133 -16.85 12.46 13.14
CA GLY A 133 -15.45 12.69 13.50
C GLY A 133 -14.82 11.58 14.35
N GLN A 134 -15.38 10.37 14.34
CA GLN A 134 -14.85 9.21 15.05
C GLN A 134 -14.74 8.01 14.14
N PHE A 135 -13.79 7.12 14.44
CA PHE A 135 -13.75 5.77 13.87
C PHE A 135 -14.96 4.97 14.38
N VAL A 136 -15.54 4.14 13.52
CA VAL A 136 -16.75 3.35 13.81
C VAL A 136 -16.49 1.86 13.63
N GLU A 137 -15.97 1.47 12.49
CA GLU A 137 -15.74 0.05 12.19
C GLU A 137 -14.71 -0.12 11.09
N ARG A 138 -14.04 -1.27 11.11
CA ARG A 138 -13.22 -1.77 10.01
C ARG A 138 -13.99 -2.89 9.32
N ARG A 139 -14.02 -2.88 7.99
CA ARG A 139 -14.58 -3.97 7.16
C ARG A 139 -13.53 -4.47 6.18
N GLN A 140 -13.49 -5.77 5.97
CA GLN A 140 -12.67 -6.43 4.98
C GLN A 140 -13.57 -7.28 4.09
N ARG A 141 -13.29 -7.28 2.79
CA ARG A 141 -14.00 -8.04 1.78
C ARG A 141 -12.98 -8.87 1.00
N ILE A 142 -13.13 -10.20 1.08
CA ILE A 142 -12.17 -11.16 0.52
C ILE A 142 -12.92 -12.09 -0.44
N LYS A 143 -12.52 -12.13 -1.71
CA LYS A 143 -13.12 -13.04 -2.69
C LYS A 143 -12.57 -14.45 -2.47
N LYS A 144 -13.43 -15.38 -2.07
CA LYS A 144 -13.05 -16.78 -1.79
C LYS A 144 -13.28 -17.70 -2.99
N SER A 145 -14.20 -17.33 -3.88
CA SER A 145 -14.52 -18.10 -5.08
C SER A 145 -15.23 -17.20 -6.11
N PRO A 146 -15.55 -17.70 -7.32
CA PRO A 146 -16.32 -16.94 -8.31
C PRO A 146 -17.67 -16.42 -7.83
N LYS A 147 -18.24 -17.01 -6.77
CA LYS A 147 -19.59 -16.68 -6.28
C LYS A 147 -19.62 -16.24 -4.83
N LEU A 148 -18.50 -16.28 -4.11
CA LEU A 148 -18.49 -16.11 -2.67
C LEU A 148 -17.49 -15.03 -2.24
N TRP A 149 -17.99 -14.06 -1.49
CA TRP A 149 -17.21 -13.12 -0.73
C TRP A 149 -17.32 -13.46 0.76
N GLU A 150 -16.18 -13.43 1.45
CA GLU A 150 -16.11 -13.39 2.90
C GLU A 150 -16.05 -11.94 3.34
N LEU A 151 -16.91 -11.58 4.29
CA LEU A 151 -17.00 -10.24 4.86
C LEU A 151 -16.56 -10.33 6.32
N ILE A 152 -15.50 -9.62 6.68
CA ILE A 152 -15.02 -9.57 8.07
C ILE A 152 -15.19 -8.14 8.56
N SER A 153 -15.93 -7.94 9.65
CA SER A 153 -16.02 -6.63 10.30
C SER A 153 -15.44 -6.67 11.70
N THR A 154 -14.88 -5.55 12.14
CA THR A 154 -14.34 -5.35 13.49
C THR A 154 -14.91 -4.06 14.04
N ASP A 155 -15.67 -4.15 15.12
CA ASP A 155 -16.33 -3.02 15.76
C ASP A 155 -15.39 -2.24 16.69
N LEU A 156 -15.88 -1.16 17.32
CA LEU A 156 -15.11 -0.33 18.26
C LEU A 156 -14.59 -1.07 19.49
N LYS A 157 -15.26 -2.16 19.88
CA LYS A 157 -14.85 -3.01 21.00
C LYS A 157 -13.77 -4.02 20.59
N GLY A 158 -13.45 -4.10 19.29
CA GLY A 158 -12.54 -5.10 18.74
C GLY A 158 -13.21 -6.46 18.51
N VAL A 159 -14.54 -6.53 18.58
CA VAL A 159 -15.28 -7.77 18.30
C VAL A 159 -15.27 -8.01 16.81
N VAL A 160 -14.86 -9.22 16.41
CA VAL A 160 -14.80 -9.64 15.01
C VAL A 160 -16.08 -10.38 14.64
N HIS A 161 -16.73 -9.95 13.56
CA HIS A 161 -17.86 -10.63 12.95
C HIS A 161 -17.47 -11.13 11.55
N VAL A 162 -17.84 -12.37 11.24
CA VAL A 162 -17.58 -13.00 9.94
C VAL A 162 -18.91 -13.32 9.27
N GLY A 163 -19.10 -12.79 8.07
CA GLY A 163 -20.26 -12.99 7.22
C GLY A 163 -19.86 -13.49 5.83
N LYS A 164 -20.89 -13.81 5.03
CA LYS A 164 -20.74 -14.29 3.65
C LYS A 164 -21.71 -13.56 2.74
N GLU A 165 -21.28 -13.23 1.54
CA GLU A 165 -22.09 -12.64 0.47
C GLU A 165 -21.98 -13.53 -0.77
N GLU A 166 -23.12 -14.02 -1.25
CA GLU A 166 -23.19 -14.80 -2.49
C GLU A 166 -23.56 -13.90 -3.67
N ILE A 167 -22.79 -13.97 -4.76
CA ILE A 167 -23.14 -13.29 -6.00
C ILE A 167 -24.27 -14.07 -6.66
N VAL A 168 -25.50 -13.59 -6.49
CA VAL A 168 -26.64 -14.01 -7.30
C VAL A 168 -26.53 -13.26 -8.62
N ARG A 169 -26.24 -13.95 -9.73
CA ARG A 169 -26.24 -13.32 -11.06
C ARG A 169 -27.62 -12.68 -11.31
N SER A 170 -27.69 -11.36 -11.37
CA SER A 170 -28.79 -10.69 -12.07
C SER A 170 -28.52 -10.86 -13.56
N TYR A 171 -29.39 -11.65 -14.21
CA TYR A 171 -29.39 -11.95 -15.64
C TYR A 171 -29.53 -10.71 -16.50
#